data_AF-A0A9N9CRH7-F1
#
_entry.id   AF-A0A9N9CRH7-F1
#
_cell.length_a   1.000
_cell.length_b   1.000
_cell.length_c   1.000
_cell.angle_alpha   90.00
_cell.angle_beta   90.00
_cell.angle_gamma   90.00
#
_symmetry.space_group_name_H-M   'P 1'
#
loop_
_entity.id
_entity.type
_entity.pdbx_description
1 polymer ?
#
loop_
_entity_poly.entity_id
_entity_poly.type
_entity_poly.pdbx_seq_one_letter_code
_entity_poly.pdbx_strand_id
1 'polypeptide(L)'
;KDDEGETVDMTELRIEYVKAFLIRGYHLEKLTYLRIVTNTKKQRSIALNIILKHNSEIGGMHKLETASDDTKAYYRKFAREYRIPLSRWALLTDYKYNSNEMPYSARSPLCEHAFYLLSYCGGVGEPFYKDFFHKKQT
;
A
#
# COMPACT_ATOMS: atom_id res chain seq x y z
N LYS A 1 -17.82 -20.36 12.02
CA LYS A 1 -17.65 -20.17 13.47
C LYS A 1 -16.81 -18.93 13.63
N ASP A 2 -17.43 -17.95 14.28
CA ASP A 2 -16.85 -16.77 14.90
C ASP A 2 -16.23 -15.74 13.95
N ASP A 3 -17.11 -15.07 13.20
CA ASP A 3 -16.86 -13.77 12.56
C ASP A 3 -17.01 -12.66 13.62
N GLU A 4 -16.34 -12.85 14.77
CA GLU A 4 -16.20 -11.80 15.77
C GLU A 4 -15.52 -10.63 15.08
N GLY A 5 -16.19 -9.48 15.08
CA GLY A 5 -15.68 -8.23 14.55
C GLY A 5 -14.36 -7.90 15.23
N GLU A 6 -13.28 -8.39 14.65
CA GLU A 6 -11.91 -8.13 15.07
C GLU A 6 -11.71 -6.62 14.91
N THR A 7 -11.83 -5.91 16.03
CA THR A 7 -11.59 -4.47 16.09
C THR A 7 -10.13 -4.27 15.80
N VAL A 8 -9.83 -3.98 14.53
CA VAL A 8 -8.51 -3.59 14.11
C VAL A 8 -8.11 -2.38 14.92
N ASP A 9 -6.99 -2.50 15.62
CA ASP A 9 -6.43 -1.42 16.40
C ASP A 9 -6.08 -0.25 15.46
N MET A 10 -6.94 0.77 15.49
CA MET A 10 -6.81 1.96 14.66
C MET A 10 -5.71 2.89 15.19
N THR A 11 -5.12 2.62 16.37
CA THR A 11 -4.05 3.45 16.94
C THR A 11 -2.75 3.42 16.13
N GLU A 12 -2.55 2.41 15.28
CA GLU A 12 -1.39 2.33 14.39
C GLU A 12 -1.58 3.06 13.04
N LEU A 13 -2.77 3.61 12.76
CA LEU A 13 -3.01 4.32 11.51
C LEU A 13 -2.24 5.65 11.50
N ARG A 14 -1.29 5.77 10.57
CA ARG A 14 -0.59 7.03 10.34
C ARG A 14 -1.26 7.80 9.22
N ILE A 15 -1.59 9.06 9.51
CA ILE A 15 -2.20 9.97 8.55
C ILE A 15 -1.20 11.09 8.27
N GLU A 16 -0.80 11.22 7.01
CA GLU A 16 0.14 12.24 6.54
C GLU A 16 -0.55 13.18 5.55
N TYR A 17 -0.10 14.43 5.48
CA TYR A 17 -0.54 15.39 4.48
C TYR A 17 0.56 15.57 3.42
N VAL A 18 0.22 15.36 2.14
CA VAL A 18 1.18 15.40 1.03
C VAL A 18 0.66 16.30 -0.07
N LYS A 19 1.50 17.14 -0.67
CA LYS A 19 1.13 17.95 -1.85
C LYS A 19 1.51 17.23 -3.15
N ALA A 20 0.54 16.94 -4.01
CA ALA A 20 0.76 16.27 -5.30
C ALA A 20 -0.14 16.83 -6.41
N PHE A 21 0.13 16.47 -7.66
CA PHE A 21 -0.75 16.80 -8.78
C PHE A 21 -1.87 15.77 -8.90
N LEU A 22 -3.04 16.21 -9.37
CA LEU A 22 -4.13 15.31 -9.71
C LEU A 22 -3.73 14.38 -10.86
N ILE A 23 -4.14 13.11 -10.73
CA ILE A 23 -3.95 12.11 -11.80
C ILE A 23 -4.80 12.46 -13.03
N ARG A 24 -5.95 13.12 -12.81
CA ARG A 24 -6.92 13.44 -13.86
C ARG A 24 -6.95 14.93 -14.13
N GLY A 25 -6.84 15.29 -15.41
CA GLY A 25 -6.83 16.66 -15.88
C GLY A 25 -5.46 17.33 -15.77
N TYR A 26 -5.35 18.51 -16.35
CA TYR A 26 -4.16 19.35 -16.27
C TYR A 26 -4.34 20.37 -15.16
N HIS A 27 -3.42 20.39 -14.19
CA HIS A 27 -3.46 21.30 -13.04
C HIS A 27 -2.10 21.97 -12.89
N LEU A 28 -2.10 23.31 -12.83
CA LEU A 28 -0.89 24.10 -12.60
C LEU A 28 -0.37 24.01 -11.16
N GLU A 29 -1.27 23.76 -10.22
CA GLU A 29 -0.97 23.74 -8.80
C GLU A 29 -1.08 22.33 -8.20
N LYS A 30 -0.31 22.11 -7.13
CA LYS A 30 -0.38 20.88 -6.34
C LYS A 30 -1.51 21.00 -5.31
N LEU A 31 -2.36 19.98 -5.25
CA LEU A 31 -3.39 19.86 -4.22
C LEU A 31 -2.85 19.10 -3.01
N THR A 32 -3.48 19.33 -1.86
CA THR A 32 -3.19 18.59 -0.63
C THR A 32 -3.96 17.27 -0.62
N TYR A 33 -3.23 16.18 -0.42
CA TYR A 33 -3.71 14.82 -0.28
C TYR A 33 -3.58 14.37 1.17
N LEU A 34 -4.56 13.60 1.60
CA LEU A 34 -4.50 12.77 2.79
C LEU A 34 -3.84 11.44 2.40
N ARG A 35 -2.70 11.11 2.99
CA ARG A 35 -2.06 9.81 2.85
C ARG A 35 -2.33 8.99 4.09
N ILE A 36 -3.02 7.87 3.92
CA ILE A 36 -3.30 6.90 4.97
C ILE A 36 -2.31 5.77 4.82
N VAL A 37 -1.55 5.55 5.88
CA VAL A 37 -0.47 4.60 5.93
C VAL A 37 -0.87 3.46 6.88
N THR A 38 -0.85 2.23 6.35
CA THR A 38 -1.28 1.02 7.06
C THR A 38 -0.20 -0.06 6.99
N ASN A 39 -0.15 -0.90 8.02
CA ASN A 39 0.85 -1.96 8.15
C ASN A 39 0.37 -3.26 7.52
N THR A 40 -0.94 -3.55 7.63
CA THR A 40 -1.52 -4.82 7.19
C THR A 40 -2.51 -4.68 6.03
N LYS A 41 -2.66 -5.75 5.25
CA LYS A 41 -3.67 -5.83 4.17
C LYS A 41 -5.09 -5.67 4.72
N LYS A 42 -5.38 -6.22 5.92
CA LYS A 42 -6.67 -6.08 6.60
C LYS A 42 -6.95 -4.62 6.93
N GLN A 43 -6.02 -3.93 7.60
CA GLN A 43 -6.14 -2.49 7.91
C GLN A 43 -6.39 -1.66 6.64
N ARG A 44 -5.64 -1.92 5.56
CA ARG A 44 -5.86 -1.27 4.27
C ARG A 44 -7.28 -1.47 3.74
N SER A 45 -7.78 -2.71 3.75
CA SER A 45 -9.11 -3.03 3.24
C SER A 45 -10.21 -2.32 4.04
N ILE A 46 -10.07 -2.27 5.36
CA ILE A 46 -11.02 -1.59 6.24
C ILE A 46 -10.99 -0.08 5.98
N ALA A 47 -9.80 0.52 5.90
CA ALA A 47 -9.65 1.94 5.59
C ALA A 47 -10.30 2.31 4.24
N LEU A 48 -10.09 1.50 3.21
CA LEU A 48 -10.75 1.69 1.91
C LEU A 48 -12.27 1.57 2.00
N ASN A 49 -12.79 0.58 2.73
CA ASN A 49 -14.23 0.39 2.90
C ASN A 49 -14.89 1.57 3.63
N ILE A 50 -14.24 2.12 4.65
CA ILE A 50 -14.72 3.31 5.37
C ILE A 50 -14.85 4.49 4.41
N ILE A 51 -13.84 4.73 3.57
CA ILE A 51 -13.84 5.83 2.60
C ILE A 51 -14.88 5.63 1.52
N LEU A 52 -15.05 4.41 1.02
CA LEU A 52 -16.07 4.08 0.03
C LEU A 52 -17.48 4.27 0.60
N LYS A 53 -17.72 3.85 1.85
CA LYS A 53 -18.99 4.05 2.54
C LYS A 53 -19.29 5.54 2.72
N HIS A 54 -18.33 6.32 3.23
CA HIS A 54 -18.43 7.77 3.34
C HIS A 54 -18.77 8.44 2.00
N ASN A 55 -18.12 8.00 0.90
CA ASN A 55 -18.39 8.50 -0.45
C ASN A 55 -19.77 8.11 -1.00
N SER A 56 -20.38 7.05 -0.50
CA SER A 56 -21.73 6.62 -0.87
C SER A 56 -22.80 7.41 -0.12
N GLU A 57 -22.51 7.83 1.11
CA GLU A 57 -23.43 8.58 1.99
C GLU A 57 -23.44 10.08 1.67
N ILE A 58 -22.27 10.64 1.33
CA ILE A 58 -22.16 12.07 1.03
C ILE A 58 -22.28 12.30 -0.48
N GLY A 59 -23.43 12.82 -0.90
CA GLY A 59 -23.70 13.18 -2.28
C GLY A 59 -22.72 14.22 -2.82
N GLY A 60 -22.00 13.86 -3.90
CA GLY A 60 -21.33 14.75 -4.87
C GLY A 60 -20.18 15.64 -4.37
N MET A 61 -20.45 16.53 -3.43
CA MET A 61 -19.65 17.72 -3.12
C MET A 61 -18.49 17.48 -2.16
N HIS A 62 -18.50 16.39 -1.38
CA HIS A 62 -17.39 16.05 -0.48
C HIS A 62 -16.84 14.64 -0.70
N LYS A 63 -17.01 14.12 -1.92
CA LYS A 63 -16.45 12.83 -2.29
C LYS A 63 -14.93 12.87 -2.21
N LEU A 64 -14.35 11.89 -1.53
CA LEU A 64 -12.92 11.63 -1.51
C LEU A 64 -12.55 10.82 -2.75
N GLU A 65 -11.65 11.32 -3.57
CA GLU A 65 -11.12 10.60 -4.71
C GLU A 65 -9.78 9.95 -4.33
N THR A 66 -9.65 8.66 -4.60
CA THR A 66 -8.41 7.93 -4.37
C THR A 66 -7.42 8.29 -5.47
N ALA A 67 -6.23 8.74 -5.10
CA ALA A 67 -5.12 9.01 -6.03
C ALA A 67 -4.41 7.72 -6.48
N SER A 68 -5.07 6.58 -6.39
CA SER A 68 -4.53 5.26 -6.70
C SER A 68 -5.59 4.50 -7.49
N ASP A 69 -5.25 4.10 -8.70
CA ASP A 69 -6.02 3.18 -9.54
C ASP A 69 -6.07 1.75 -8.96
N ASP A 70 -5.13 1.42 -8.06
CA ASP A 70 -4.99 0.09 -7.45
C ASP A 70 -5.88 -0.16 -6.22
N THR A 71 -7.20 -0.10 -6.42
CA THR A 71 -8.17 -0.49 -5.38
C THR A 71 -8.11 -1.99 -5.05
N LYS A 72 -7.82 -2.84 -6.03
CA LYS A 72 -7.84 -4.31 -5.88
C LYS A 72 -6.46 -4.98 -5.79
N ALA A 73 -5.44 -4.39 -6.42
CA ALA A 73 -4.16 -5.06 -6.67
C ALA A 73 -2.97 -4.26 -6.11
N TYR A 74 -2.62 -4.47 -4.84
CA TYR A 74 -1.53 -3.72 -4.18
C TYR A 74 -0.14 -3.95 -4.81
N TYR A 75 0.12 -5.14 -5.32
CA TYR A 75 1.43 -5.52 -5.86
C TYR A 75 1.86 -4.63 -7.04
N ARG A 76 0.90 -4.08 -7.82
CA ARG A 76 1.22 -3.14 -8.92
C ARG A 76 1.73 -1.81 -8.38
N LYS A 77 1.11 -1.31 -7.33
CA LYS A 77 1.56 -0.11 -6.61
C LYS A 77 2.94 -0.31 -6.03
N PHE A 78 3.14 -1.41 -5.30
CA PHE A 78 4.43 -1.78 -4.75
C PHE A 78 5.51 -1.80 -5.86
N ALA A 79 5.23 -2.47 -6.97
CA ALA A 79 6.15 -2.54 -8.09
C ALA A 79 6.47 -1.15 -8.69
N ARG A 80 5.47 -0.27 -8.84
CA ARG A 80 5.69 1.08 -9.38
C ARG A 80 6.50 1.97 -8.44
N GLU A 81 6.19 1.95 -7.14
CA GLU A 81 6.89 2.75 -6.13
C GLU A 81 8.37 2.34 -6.03
N TYR A 82 8.64 1.03 -6.12
CA TYR A 82 9.98 0.48 -6.05
C TYR A 82 10.64 0.22 -7.41
N ARG A 83 10.02 0.72 -8.49
CA ARG A 83 10.51 0.59 -9.88
C ARG A 83 10.85 -0.85 -10.29
N ILE A 84 10.13 -1.81 -9.72
CA ILE A 84 10.25 -3.23 -10.04
C ILE A 84 9.56 -3.44 -11.39
N PRO A 85 10.28 -3.89 -12.42
CA PRO A 85 9.67 -4.10 -13.72
C PRO A 85 8.77 -5.34 -13.67
N LEU A 86 7.48 -5.14 -13.93
CA LEU A 86 6.54 -6.24 -14.09
C LEU A 86 6.89 -6.99 -15.39
N SER A 87 7.27 -8.26 -15.29
CA SER A 87 7.61 -9.13 -16.42
C SER A 87 8.84 -8.70 -17.24
N ARG A 88 9.88 -8.16 -16.60
CA ARG A 88 11.20 -7.99 -17.22
C ARG A 88 12.32 -8.51 -16.34
N TRP A 89 13.52 -8.55 -16.91
CA TRP A 89 14.74 -8.82 -16.17
C TRP A 89 15.02 -7.70 -15.16
N ALA A 90 15.41 -8.10 -13.95
CA ALA A 90 15.88 -7.21 -12.90
C ALA A 90 17.16 -7.81 -12.29
N LEU A 91 18.10 -6.95 -11.93
CA LEU A 91 19.29 -7.35 -11.18
C LEU A 91 18.93 -7.38 -9.70
N LEU A 92 19.16 -8.52 -9.04
CA LEU A 92 18.98 -8.65 -7.61
C LEU A 92 20.28 -8.26 -6.89
N THR A 93 20.21 -7.25 -6.04
CA THR A 93 21.34 -6.82 -5.18
C THR A 93 20.97 -7.05 -3.71
N ASP A 94 21.99 -7.20 -2.85
CA ASP A 94 21.82 -7.32 -1.39
C ASP A 94 20.75 -8.34 -0.94
N TYR A 95 20.90 -9.58 -1.39
CA TYR A 95 20.01 -10.66 -1.04
C TYR A 95 20.72 -11.70 -0.17
N LYS A 96 19.93 -12.43 0.63
CA LYS A 96 20.33 -13.71 1.19
C LYS A 96 19.67 -14.83 0.42
N TYR A 97 20.47 -15.79 0.00
CA TYR A 97 19.95 -17.01 -0.60
C TYR A 97 19.31 -17.89 0.48
N ASN A 98 18.27 -18.63 0.10
CA ASN A 98 17.64 -19.64 0.94
C ASN A 98 18.60 -20.83 1.16
N SER A 99 19.64 -20.60 1.97
CA SER A 99 20.65 -21.57 2.36
C SER A 99 20.30 -22.17 3.72
N ASN A 100 21.12 -23.13 4.16
CA ASN A 100 20.97 -23.71 5.49
C ASN A 100 21.15 -22.71 6.65
N GLU A 101 21.61 -21.49 6.38
CA GLU A 101 21.78 -20.42 7.37
C GLU A 101 20.47 -19.72 7.74
N MET A 102 19.41 -19.87 6.93
CA MET A 102 18.09 -19.31 7.26
C MET A 102 17.33 -20.23 8.23
N PRO A 103 16.63 -19.67 9.25
CA PRO A 103 15.81 -20.45 10.15
C PRO A 103 14.76 -21.23 9.36
N TYR A 104 14.45 -22.45 9.79
CA TYR A 104 13.56 -23.36 9.07
C TYR A 104 12.19 -22.73 8.74
N SER A 105 11.68 -21.86 9.62
CA SER A 105 10.44 -21.10 9.44
C SER A 105 10.48 -20.07 8.30
N ALA A 106 11.67 -19.62 7.92
CA ALA A 106 11.85 -18.67 6.83
C ALA A 106 12.00 -19.36 5.48
N ARG A 107 12.36 -20.66 5.43
CA ARG A 107 12.63 -21.37 4.17
C ARG A 107 11.32 -21.62 3.42
N SER A 108 11.28 -21.23 2.14
CA SER A 108 10.17 -21.63 1.28
C SER A 108 10.35 -23.08 0.82
N PRO A 109 9.41 -24.00 1.12
CA PRO A 109 9.45 -25.36 0.60
C PRO A 109 8.92 -25.46 -0.84
N LEU A 110 8.40 -24.36 -1.39
CA LEU A 110 7.64 -24.35 -2.65
C LEU A 110 8.51 -24.12 -3.88
N CYS A 111 9.77 -23.71 -3.71
CA CYS A 111 10.68 -23.38 -4.80
C CYS A 111 12.10 -23.86 -4.48
N GLU A 112 12.80 -24.37 -5.49
CA GLU A 112 14.21 -24.79 -5.37
C GLU A 112 15.13 -23.61 -5.04
N HIS A 113 14.85 -22.44 -5.61
CA HIS A 113 15.57 -21.20 -5.34
C HIS A 113 14.64 -20.15 -4.75
N ALA A 114 15.01 -19.65 -3.57
CA ALA A 114 14.37 -18.50 -2.94
C ALA A 114 15.43 -17.50 -2.49
N PHE A 115 15.12 -16.22 -2.64
CA PHE A 115 16.01 -15.11 -2.31
C PHE A 115 15.26 -14.13 -1.42
N TYR A 116 15.89 -13.73 -0.32
CA TYR A 116 15.36 -12.78 0.64
C TYR A 116 16.14 -11.49 0.50
N LEU A 117 15.47 -10.42 0.11
CA LEU A 117 16.07 -9.11 -0.01
C LEU A 117 16.35 -8.54 1.38
N LEU A 118 17.58 -8.09 1.62
CA LEU A 118 17.98 -7.44 2.87
C LEU A 118 17.77 -5.92 2.83
N SER A 119 17.90 -5.30 1.66
CA SER A 119 17.89 -3.84 1.52
C SER A 119 16.73 -3.27 0.68
N TYR A 120 15.86 -4.10 0.09
CA TYR A 120 14.68 -3.59 -0.60
C TYR A 120 13.55 -3.30 0.40
N CYS A 121 13.40 -2.00 0.65
CA CYS A 121 12.12 -1.29 0.70
C CYS A 121 11.36 -1.29 2.02
N GLY A 122 11.73 -0.29 2.82
CA GLY A 122 11.16 0.02 4.12
C GLY A 122 12.10 -0.48 5.20
N GLY A 123 12.74 0.45 5.92
CA GLY A 123 13.47 0.08 7.14
C GLY A 123 12.60 -0.81 8.04
N VAL A 124 13.21 -1.56 8.96
CA VAL A 124 12.47 -2.35 9.95
C VAL A 124 11.40 -1.46 10.60
N GLY A 125 10.12 -1.73 10.33
CA GLY A 125 8.99 -0.93 10.81
C GLY A 125 8.42 0.13 9.84
N GLU A 126 8.85 0.17 8.57
CA GLU A 126 8.18 1.02 7.57
C GLU A 126 6.85 0.39 7.12
N PRO A 127 5.75 1.15 7.13
CA PRO A 127 4.45 0.61 6.78
C PRO A 127 4.37 0.16 5.33
N PHE A 128 3.89 -1.06 5.12
CA PHE A 128 3.87 -1.70 3.82
C PHE A 128 2.83 -1.13 2.87
N TYR A 129 1.79 -0.43 3.33
CA TYR A 129 0.68 0.04 2.50
C TYR A 129 0.47 1.55 2.70
N LYS A 130 0.47 2.33 1.61
CA LYS A 130 0.44 3.80 1.69
C LYS A 130 -0.59 4.38 0.70
N ASP A 131 -1.86 4.50 1.05
CA ASP A 131 -2.92 4.98 0.13
C ASP A 131 -3.15 6.49 0.20
N PHE A 132 -3.43 7.11 -0.94
CA PHE A 132 -3.58 8.56 -1.07
C PHE A 132 -5.02 8.91 -1.45
N PHE A 133 -5.59 9.91 -0.80
CA PHE A 133 -6.95 10.40 -1.02
C PHE A 133 -6.91 11.92 -1.10
N HIS A 134 -7.71 12.52 -1.96
CA HIS A 134 -7.94 13.96 -1.95
C HIS A 134 -9.43 14.25 -1.89
N LYS A 135 -9.78 15.38 -1.29
CA LYS A 135 -11.14 15.89 -1.40
C LYS A 135 -11.36 16.38 -2.82
N LYS A 136 -12.47 15.97 -3.44
CA LYS A 136 -12.90 16.55 -4.70
C LYS A 136 -13.26 18.01 -4.47
N GLN A 137 -12.58 18.91 -5.17
CA GLN A 137 -13.03 20.29 -5.32
C GLN A 137 -13.87 20.31 -6.61
N THR A 138 -15.17 20.55 -6.47
CA THR A 138 -16.07 20.83 -7.58
C THR A 138 -16.67 22.20 -7.32
#